data_AF-A0A832H6V7-F1
#
_entry.id   AF-A0A832H6V7-F1
#
_cell.length_a   1.000
_cell.length_b   1.000
_cell.length_c   1.000
_cell.angle_alpha   90.00
_cell.angle_beta   90.00
_cell.angle_gamma   90.00
#
_symmetry.space_group_name_H-M   'P 1'
#
loop_
_entity.id
_entity.type
_entity.pdbx_description
1 polymer ?
#
loop_
_entity_poly.entity_id
_entity_poly.type
_entity_poly.pdbx_seq_one_letter_code
_entity_poly.pdbx_strand_id
1 'polypeptide(L)'
;MPFKLKTKLIPLIVAFNLIIPTLALAVANIYTVEQGGQTIPVCYEGFVPCGKSVSIFPAETPEGEMIKSGKCETTNATSKLIHCQLCHFFVMFNGIVKYVLFSIIPPLAVFFLVLGGVFFYFSAGKPESLRRAKSLIQGVIIGLGLIYGAYLIVGTFLWVLGVTQWTGLANWAHLGPFSITCPIVIK
;
A
#
# COMPACT_ATOMS: atom_id res chain seq x y z
N MET A 1 -8.81 40.67 -16.94
CA MET A 1 -7.52 40.17 -17.46
C MET A 1 -7.46 38.66 -17.26
N PRO A 2 -7.10 37.88 -18.30
CA PRO A 2 -7.48 36.47 -18.45
C PRO A 2 -6.66 35.52 -17.56
N PHE A 3 -7.38 34.80 -16.70
CA PHE A 3 -6.88 33.79 -15.77
C PHE A 3 -6.43 32.52 -16.55
N LYS A 4 -5.29 32.59 -17.26
CA LYS A 4 -4.84 31.56 -18.22
C LYS A 4 -3.69 30.67 -17.74
N LEU A 5 -3.19 30.79 -16.50
CA LEU A 5 -1.88 30.21 -16.14
C LEU A 5 -1.86 29.05 -15.13
N LYS A 6 -2.96 28.66 -14.46
CA LYS A 6 -2.90 27.55 -13.47
C LYS A 6 -4.02 26.53 -13.47
N THR A 7 -4.97 26.60 -14.39
CA THR A 7 -6.07 25.59 -14.47
C THR A 7 -5.65 24.30 -15.16
N LYS A 8 -4.61 24.34 -16.01
CA LYS A 8 -4.06 23.15 -16.71
C LYS A 8 -2.94 22.44 -15.91
N LEU A 9 -2.39 23.07 -14.88
CA LEU A 9 -1.32 22.51 -14.04
C LEU A 9 -1.85 21.51 -12.99
N ILE A 10 -3.08 21.73 -12.51
CA ILE A 10 -3.76 20.87 -11.53
C ILE A 10 -4.07 19.47 -12.10
N PRO A 11 -4.64 19.31 -13.32
CA PRO A 11 -4.82 17.98 -13.91
C PRO A 11 -3.50 17.30 -14.28
N LEU A 12 -2.43 18.07 -14.55
CA LEU A 12 -1.10 17.53 -14.87
C LEU A 12 -0.43 16.91 -13.63
N ILE A 13 -0.55 17.54 -12.45
CA ILE A 13 -0.05 17.00 -11.17
C ILE A 13 -0.82 15.75 -10.75
N VAL A 14 -2.14 15.73 -10.98
CA VAL A 14 -2.98 14.56 -10.70
C VAL A 14 -2.68 13.41 -11.67
N ALA A 15 -2.50 13.69 -12.96
CA ALA A 15 -2.11 12.68 -13.95
C ALA A 15 -0.70 12.12 -13.68
N PHE A 16 0.26 12.96 -13.28
CA PHE A 16 1.63 12.51 -12.96
C PHE A 16 1.67 11.60 -11.73
N ASN A 17 0.86 11.89 -10.69
CA ASN A 17 0.74 11.01 -9.51
C ASN A 17 -0.05 9.71 -9.77
N LEU A 18 -0.87 9.65 -10.82
CA LEU A 18 -1.65 8.47 -11.18
C LEU A 18 -0.88 7.49 -12.10
N ILE A 19 0.19 7.95 -12.76
CA ILE A 19 1.02 7.13 -13.66
C ILE A 19 2.11 6.35 -12.90
N ILE A 20 2.56 6.86 -11.75
CA ILE A 20 3.60 6.22 -10.93
C ILE A 20 3.14 4.86 -10.32
N PRO A 21 1.89 4.68 -9.86
CA PRO A 21 1.43 3.39 -9.32
C PRO A 21 1.19 2.31 -10.38
N THR A 22 0.87 2.68 -11.63
CA THR A 22 0.51 1.70 -12.67
C THR A 22 1.68 0.84 -13.13
N LEU A 23 2.93 1.30 -12.93
CA LEU A 23 4.11 0.48 -13.21
C LEU A 23 4.43 -0.55 -12.11
N ALA A 24 3.82 -0.45 -10.93
CA ALA A 24 4.07 -1.38 -9.83
C ALA A 24 3.27 -2.70 -9.94
N LEU A 25 2.32 -2.81 -10.87
CA LEU A 25 1.41 -3.96 -10.98
C LEU A 25 1.93 -5.10 -11.87
N ALA A 26 3.12 -4.96 -12.48
CA ALA A 26 3.72 -5.98 -13.36
C ALA A 26 5.11 -6.45 -12.89
N VAL A 27 5.39 -6.38 -11.59
CA VAL A 27 6.70 -6.75 -11.04
C VAL A 27 6.62 -8.12 -10.35
N ALA A 28 7.57 -9.00 -10.67
CA ALA A 28 7.93 -10.11 -9.78
C ALA A 28 8.21 -9.52 -8.39
N ASN A 29 7.57 -10.05 -7.36
CA ASN A 29 7.76 -9.56 -6.00
C ASN A 29 8.69 -10.51 -5.26
N ILE A 30 9.69 -9.95 -4.56
CA ILE A 30 10.58 -10.71 -3.68
C ILE A 30 10.23 -10.34 -2.24
N TYR A 31 10.10 -11.35 -1.40
CA TYR A 31 9.99 -11.18 0.05
C TYR A 31 10.95 -12.13 0.74
N THR A 32 11.51 -11.70 1.86
CA THR A 32 12.39 -12.53 2.67
C THR A 32 11.58 -13.27 3.72
N VAL A 33 11.91 -14.55 3.94
CA VAL A 33 11.36 -15.36 5.02
C VAL A 33 12.49 -15.91 5.88
N GLU A 34 12.26 -15.96 7.18
CA GLU A 34 13.19 -16.53 8.16
C GLU A 34 12.83 -18.01 8.37
N GLN A 35 13.70 -18.92 7.91
CA GLN A 35 13.55 -20.37 8.06
C GLN A 35 14.79 -20.91 8.78
N GLY A 36 14.62 -21.47 9.98
CA GLY A 36 15.72 -22.12 10.72
C GLY A 36 16.86 -21.19 11.16
N GLY A 37 16.62 -19.87 11.26
CA GLY A 37 17.65 -18.88 11.59
C GLY A 37 18.41 -18.30 10.38
N GLN A 38 17.96 -18.58 9.16
CA GLN A 38 18.53 -18.06 7.92
C GLN A 38 17.45 -17.33 7.09
N THR A 39 17.80 -16.15 6.57
CA THR A 39 16.94 -15.31 5.73
C THR A 39 16.98 -15.82 4.28
N ILE A 40 15.85 -16.32 3.77
CA ILE A 40 15.75 -16.87 2.41
C ILE A 40 14.90 -15.94 1.55
N PRO A 41 15.42 -15.45 0.41
CA PRO A 41 14.63 -14.68 -0.54
C PRO A 41 13.68 -15.61 -1.31
N VAL A 42 12.39 -15.25 -1.34
CA VAL A 42 11.33 -15.96 -2.04
C VAL A 42 10.80 -15.06 -3.15
N CYS A 43 10.89 -15.52 -4.39
CA CYS A 43 10.30 -14.85 -5.54
C CYS A 43 8.93 -15.45 -5.82
N TYR A 44 7.94 -14.60 -6.07
CA TYR A 44 6.61 -15.03 -6.46
C TYR A 44 5.98 -14.13 -7.53
N GLU A 45 5.22 -14.78 -8.41
CA GLU A 45 4.44 -14.14 -9.45
C GLU A 45 2.98 -14.00 -9.00
N GLY A 46 2.49 -12.76 -8.99
CA GLY A 46 1.10 -12.45 -8.66
C GLY A 46 0.85 -12.09 -7.19
N PHE A 47 -0.42 -12.03 -6.81
CA PHE A 47 -0.86 -11.38 -5.55
C PHE A 47 -0.76 -12.30 -4.32
N VAL A 48 -0.71 -13.62 -4.50
CA VAL A 48 -0.68 -14.60 -3.39
C VAL A 48 0.20 -15.81 -3.74
N PRO A 49 1.23 -16.13 -2.95
CA PRO A 49 2.14 -17.26 -3.20
C PRO A 49 1.63 -18.62 -2.67
N CYS A 50 0.47 -18.69 -2.01
CA CYS A 50 0.00 -19.93 -1.39
C CYS A 50 -0.62 -20.90 -2.41
N GLY A 51 -0.36 -22.20 -2.24
CA GLY A 51 -0.92 -23.24 -3.11
C GLY A 51 -0.26 -23.33 -4.48
N LYS A 52 0.81 -22.56 -4.72
CA LYS A 52 1.70 -22.69 -5.87
C LYS A 52 3.11 -23.03 -5.41
N SER A 53 3.88 -23.69 -6.28
CA SER A 53 5.31 -23.87 -6.08
C SER A 53 5.99 -22.51 -6.23
N VAL A 54 6.68 -22.05 -5.18
CA VAL A 54 7.57 -20.90 -5.27
C VAL A 54 8.99 -21.37 -5.47
N SER A 55 9.78 -20.54 -6.16
CA SER A 55 11.23 -20.68 -6.22
C SER A 55 11.83 -20.02 -4.98
N ILE A 56 12.52 -20.82 -4.15
CA ILE A 56 13.43 -20.33 -3.12
C ILE A 56 14.86 -20.40 -3.64
N PHE A 57 15.67 -19.45 -3.21
CA PHE A 57 17.02 -19.26 -3.72
C PHE A 57 18.00 -19.18 -2.53
N PRO A 58 19.23 -19.67 -2.70
CA PRO A 58 20.23 -19.56 -1.65
C PRO A 58 20.59 -18.08 -1.42
N ALA A 59 20.83 -17.69 -0.17
CA ALA A 59 21.03 -16.30 0.26
C ALA A 59 22.24 -15.59 -0.41
N GLU A 60 23.08 -16.33 -1.12
CA GLU A 60 24.28 -15.87 -1.83
C GLU A 60 24.04 -15.47 -3.30
N THR A 61 22.84 -15.67 -3.86
CA THR A 61 22.56 -15.27 -5.25
C THR A 61 22.29 -13.77 -5.38
N PRO A 62 22.88 -13.08 -6.37
CA PRO A 62 22.61 -11.65 -6.60
C PRO A 62 21.17 -11.43 -7.09
N GLU A 63 20.51 -10.40 -6.55
CA GLU A 63 19.10 -10.06 -6.84
C GLU A 63 18.78 -9.96 -8.35
N GLY A 64 19.75 -9.51 -9.15
CA GLY A 64 19.61 -9.37 -10.62
C GLY A 64 19.53 -10.69 -11.39
N GLU A 65 19.87 -11.83 -10.77
CA GLU A 65 19.75 -13.17 -11.37
C GLU A 65 18.44 -13.86 -10.98
N MET A 66 17.67 -13.28 -10.05
CA MET A 66 16.38 -13.82 -9.58
C MET A 66 15.20 -13.31 -10.40
N ILE A 67 15.32 -12.10 -10.96
CA ILE A 67 14.29 -11.45 -11.76
C ILE A 67 14.86 -11.19 -13.16
N LYS A 68 14.50 -12.02 -14.14
CA LYS A 68 14.73 -11.74 -15.56
C LYS A 68 13.41 -11.45 -16.25
N SER A 69 13.35 -10.33 -16.98
CA SER A 69 12.15 -9.92 -17.75
C SER A 69 10.86 -9.84 -16.92
N GLY A 70 10.96 -9.48 -15.63
CA GLY A 70 9.81 -9.39 -14.72
C GLY A 70 9.25 -10.75 -14.28
N LYS A 71 10.03 -11.82 -14.42
CA LYS A 71 9.67 -13.18 -13.97
C LYS A 71 10.72 -13.76 -13.02
N CYS A 72 10.29 -14.61 -12.09
CA CYS A 72 11.18 -15.46 -11.30
C CYS A 72 11.89 -16.51 -12.18
N GLU A 73 13.14 -16.28 -12.56
CA GLU A 73 13.90 -17.19 -13.43
C GLU A 73 15.38 -17.21 -13.03
N THR A 74 15.91 -18.39 -12.69
CA THR A 74 17.33 -18.61 -12.32
C THR A 74 17.76 -20.05 -12.61
N THR A 75 19.07 -20.31 -12.52
CA THR A 75 19.73 -21.60 -12.70
C THR A 75 19.83 -22.45 -11.42
N ASN A 76 19.53 -21.90 -10.23
CA ASN A 76 19.64 -22.59 -8.93
C ASN A 76 18.43 -22.35 -7.98
N ALA A 77 17.21 -22.44 -8.50
CA ALA A 77 15.99 -22.35 -7.68
C ALA A 77 15.59 -23.73 -7.13
N THR A 78 15.36 -23.81 -5.82
CA THR A 78 14.65 -24.94 -5.23
C THR A 78 13.15 -24.65 -5.31
N SER A 79 12.39 -25.54 -5.94
CA SER A 79 10.93 -25.42 -5.92
C SER A 79 10.40 -26.03 -4.63
N LYS A 80 9.64 -25.24 -3.86
CA LYS A 80 9.04 -25.73 -2.61
C LYS A 80 7.57 -25.34 -2.53
N LEU A 81 6.78 -26.29 -2.03
CA LEU A 81 5.33 -26.17 -2.01
C LEU A 81 4.89 -25.43 -0.74
N ILE A 82 4.40 -24.21 -0.92
CA ILE A 82 3.82 -23.44 0.19
C ILE A 82 2.38 -23.89 0.40
N HIS A 83 2.12 -24.42 1.60
CA HIS A 83 0.77 -24.76 2.02
C HIS A 83 -0.01 -23.48 2.38
N CYS A 84 -1.30 -23.44 2.04
CA CYS A 84 -2.17 -22.31 2.36
C CYS A 84 -2.42 -22.24 3.87
N GLN A 85 -1.69 -21.35 4.55
CA GLN A 85 -1.98 -20.96 5.93
C GLN A 85 -2.78 -19.66 5.95
N LEU A 86 -3.61 -19.46 6.98
CA LEU A 86 -4.34 -18.20 7.21
C LEU A 86 -3.39 -16.97 7.24
N CYS A 87 -2.12 -17.17 7.58
CA CYS A 87 -1.09 -16.13 7.55
C CYS A 87 -0.93 -15.44 6.19
N HIS A 88 -1.03 -16.20 5.08
CA HIS A 88 -0.90 -15.62 3.74
C HIS A 88 -2.05 -14.65 3.41
N PHE A 89 -3.25 -14.95 3.92
CA PHE A 89 -4.41 -14.07 3.76
C PHE A 89 -4.22 -12.73 4.48
N PHE A 90 -3.69 -12.75 5.71
CA PHE A 90 -3.45 -11.52 6.47
C PHE A 90 -2.34 -10.66 5.87
N VAL A 91 -1.24 -11.26 5.38
CA VAL A 91 -0.15 -10.53 4.71
C VAL A 91 -0.67 -9.82 3.46
N MET A 92 -1.45 -10.52 2.63
CA MET A 92 -2.07 -9.96 1.43
C MET A 92 -3.00 -8.79 1.77
N PHE A 93 -3.89 -9.01 2.74
CA PHE A 93 -4.84 -7.98 3.16
C PHE A 93 -4.13 -6.73 3.68
N ASN A 94 -3.07 -6.90 4.46
CA ASN A 94 -2.24 -5.79 4.94
C ASN A 94 -1.56 -5.05 3.78
N GLY A 95 -1.07 -5.77 2.77
CA GLY A 95 -0.54 -5.19 1.54
C GLY A 95 -1.57 -4.34 0.80
N ILE A 96 -2.80 -4.83 0.62
CA ILE A 96 -3.89 -4.07 -0.02
C ILE A 96 -4.21 -2.82 0.79
N VAL A 97 -4.42 -2.98 2.10
CA VAL A 97 -4.76 -1.86 2.97
C VAL A 97 -3.66 -0.80 2.94
N LYS A 98 -2.39 -1.19 3.01
CA LYS A 98 -1.26 -0.25 2.87
C LYS A 98 -1.24 0.43 1.51
N TYR A 99 -1.43 -0.32 0.43
CA TYR A 99 -1.47 0.26 -0.91
C TYR A 99 -2.60 1.29 -1.04
N VAL A 100 -3.81 0.96 -0.57
CA VAL A 100 -4.94 1.89 -0.61
C VAL A 100 -4.65 3.11 0.27
N LEU A 101 -4.21 2.92 1.52
CA LEU A 101 -4.01 4.02 2.49
C LEU A 101 -2.85 4.95 2.15
N PHE A 102 -1.76 4.44 1.57
CA PHE A 102 -0.57 5.23 1.29
C PHE A 102 -0.44 5.65 -0.18
N SER A 103 -1.05 4.91 -1.12
CA SER A 103 -0.97 5.22 -2.55
C SER A 103 -2.24 5.90 -3.09
N ILE A 104 -3.43 5.48 -2.65
CA ILE A 104 -4.71 5.95 -3.21
C ILE A 104 -5.35 7.06 -2.37
N ILE A 105 -5.37 6.91 -1.05
CA ILE A 105 -6.04 7.87 -0.16
C ILE A 105 -5.40 9.27 -0.19
N PRO A 106 -4.06 9.45 -0.16
CA PRO A 106 -3.46 10.78 -0.17
C PRO A 106 -3.81 11.62 -1.42
N PRO A 107 -3.68 11.12 -2.67
CA PRO A 107 -4.08 11.90 -3.84
C PRO A 107 -5.59 12.16 -3.87
N LEU A 108 -6.41 11.22 -3.40
CA LEU A 108 -7.85 11.40 -3.32
C LEU A 108 -8.24 12.49 -2.31
N ALA A 109 -7.61 12.50 -1.13
CA ALA A 109 -7.83 13.52 -0.12
C ALA A 109 -7.46 14.92 -0.63
N VAL A 110 -6.31 15.05 -1.30
CA VAL A 110 -5.90 16.32 -1.93
C VAL A 110 -6.92 16.76 -2.99
N PHE A 111 -7.41 15.84 -3.82
CA PHE A 111 -8.41 16.14 -4.84
C PHE A 111 -9.70 16.71 -4.24
N PHE A 112 -10.26 16.08 -3.21
CA PHE A 112 -11.46 16.58 -2.52
C PHE A 112 -11.22 17.91 -1.79
N LEU A 113 -10.02 18.11 -1.22
CA LEU A 113 -9.67 19.35 -0.55
C LEU A 113 -9.56 20.51 -1.54
N VAL A 114 -8.97 20.28 -2.71
CA VAL A 114 -8.91 21.28 -3.80
C VAL A 114 -10.31 21.62 -4.32
N LEU A 115 -11.16 20.61 -4.58
CA LEU A 115 -12.54 20.84 -5.00
C LEU A 115 -13.34 21.62 -3.95
N GLY A 116 -13.20 21.26 -2.68
CA GLY A 116 -13.83 21.96 -1.56
C GLY A 116 -13.34 23.40 -1.42
N GLY A 117 -12.03 23.64 -1.57
CA GLY A 117 -11.42 24.97 -1.50
C GLY A 117 -11.85 25.89 -2.62
N VAL A 118 -11.91 25.38 -3.86
CA VAL A 118 -12.43 26.14 -5.02
C VAL A 118 -13.91 26.49 -4.81
N PHE A 119 -14.72 25.52 -4.37
CA PHE A 119 -16.15 25.75 -4.11
C PHE A 119 -16.38 26.75 -2.97
N PHE A 120 -15.53 26.74 -1.94
CA PHE A 120 -15.55 27.71 -0.86
C PHE A 120 -15.25 29.14 -1.35
N TYR A 121 -14.24 29.29 -2.21
CA TYR A 121 -13.86 30.60 -2.76
C TYR A 121 -14.95 31.21 -3.65
N PHE A 122 -15.56 30.41 -4.54
CA PHE A 122 -16.64 30.88 -5.43
C PHE A 122 -17.99 31.07 -4.72
N SER A 123 -18.14 30.60 -3.49
CA SER A 123 -19.36 30.77 -2.68
C SER A 123 -19.48 32.15 -2.02
N ALA A 124 -18.51 33.05 -2.22
CA ALA A 124 -18.54 34.41 -1.70
C ALA A 124 -19.82 35.15 -2.19
N GLY A 125 -20.72 35.46 -1.25
CA GLY A 125 -21.95 36.21 -1.51
C GLY A 125 -23.26 35.42 -1.34
N LYS A 126 -23.23 34.09 -1.18
CA LYS A 126 -24.42 33.29 -0.87
C LYS A 126 -24.21 32.44 0.39
N PRO A 127 -24.97 32.66 1.47
CA PRO A 127 -24.77 31.94 2.74
C PRO A 127 -25.04 30.43 2.60
N GLU A 128 -25.93 30.04 1.69
CA GLU A 128 -26.27 28.65 1.46
C GLU A 128 -25.12 27.83 0.85
N SER A 129 -24.39 28.39 -0.11
CA SER A 129 -23.27 27.69 -0.76
C SER A 129 -22.03 27.63 0.15
N LEU A 130 -21.83 28.63 1.02
CA LEU A 130 -20.81 28.57 2.08
C LEU A 130 -21.05 27.45 3.08
N ARG A 131 -22.31 27.22 3.48
CA ARG A 131 -22.66 26.12 4.39
C ARG A 131 -22.37 24.75 3.76
N ARG A 132 -22.70 24.60 2.47
CA ARG A 132 -22.39 23.37 1.70
C ARG A 132 -20.88 23.14 1.58
N ALA A 133 -20.08 24.17 1.30
CA ALA A 133 -18.62 24.08 1.22
C ALA A 133 -17.99 23.60 2.54
N LYS A 134 -18.41 24.16 3.68
CA LYS A 134 -17.92 23.74 5.00
C LYS A 134 -18.29 22.30 5.33
N SER A 135 -19.52 21.88 5.01
CA SER A 135 -19.97 20.50 5.21
C SER A 135 -19.14 19.50 4.41
N LEU A 136 -18.74 19.86 3.19
CA LEU A 136 -17.87 19.01 2.37
C LEU A 136 -16.49 18.84 3.00
N ILE A 137 -15.86 19.94 3.43
CA ILE A 137 -14.53 19.91 4.07
C ILE A 137 -14.57 19.11 5.38
N GLN A 138 -15.60 19.30 6.21
CA GLN A 138 -15.78 18.51 7.44
C GLN A 138 -15.99 17.02 7.14
N GLY A 139 -16.74 16.69 6.10
CA GLY A 139 -16.93 15.30 5.65
C GLY A 139 -15.60 14.63 5.29
N VAL A 140 -14.71 15.34 4.60
CA VAL A 140 -13.37 14.82 4.25
C VAL A 140 -12.52 14.57 5.51
N ILE A 141 -12.52 15.51 6.45
CA ILE A 141 -11.75 15.37 7.71
C ILE A 141 -12.23 14.17 8.52
N ILE A 142 -13.56 14.02 8.66
CA ILE A 142 -14.17 12.90 9.39
C ILE A 142 -13.88 11.58 8.67
N GLY A 143 -14.02 11.53 7.35
CA GLY A 143 -13.72 10.35 6.56
C GLY A 143 -12.26 9.90 6.69
N LEU A 144 -11.32 10.84 6.63
CA LEU A 144 -9.90 10.56 6.81
C LEU A 144 -9.61 10.04 8.23
N GLY A 145 -10.23 10.65 9.24
CA GLY A 145 -10.15 10.21 10.63
C GLY A 145 -10.69 8.79 10.83
N LEU A 146 -11.81 8.43 10.19
CA LEU A 146 -12.39 7.09 10.27
C LEU A 146 -11.51 6.03 9.62
N ILE A 147 -10.92 6.31 8.45
CA ILE A 147 -10.06 5.35 7.74
C ILE A 147 -8.81 5.06 8.56
N TYR A 148 -8.10 6.09 9.02
CA TYR A 148 -6.91 5.90 9.85
C TYR A 148 -7.25 5.35 11.24
N GLY A 149 -8.38 5.76 11.82
CA GLY A 149 -8.86 5.24 13.09
C GLY A 149 -9.17 3.74 13.03
N ALA A 150 -9.89 3.29 12.01
CA ALA A 150 -10.19 1.89 11.78
C ALA A 150 -8.90 1.07 11.58
N TYR A 151 -7.94 1.60 10.83
CA TYR A 151 -6.65 0.95 10.60
C TYR A 151 -5.87 0.73 11.91
N LEU A 152 -5.87 1.73 12.81
CA LEU A 152 -5.25 1.60 14.13
C LEU A 152 -5.98 0.56 15.00
N ILE A 153 -7.31 0.60 15.06
CA ILE A 153 -8.10 -0.34 15.86
C ILE A 153 -7.86 -1.79 15.42
N VAL A 154 -7.91 -2.05 14.11
CA VAL A 154 -7.66 -3.39 13.55
C VAL A 154 -6.23 -3.84 13.84
N GLY A 155 -5.25 -2.95 13.68
CA GLY A 155 -3.85 -3.24 13.97
C GLY A 155 -3.59 -3.56 15.44
N THR A 156 -4.22 -2.83 16.36
CA THR A 156 -4.16 -3.11 17.80
C THR A 156 -4.83 -4.43 18.15
N PHE A 157 -5.98 -4.76 17.53
CA PHE A 157 -6.63 -6.04 17.76
C PHE A 157 -5.75 -7.22 17.30
N LEU A 158 -5.12 -7.11 16.13
CA LEU A 158 -4.18 -8.11 15.62
C LEU A 158 -2.89 -8.21 16.46
N TRP A 159 -2.50 -7.11 17.11
CA TRP A 159 -1.35 -7.08 18.02
C TRP A 159 -1.64 -7.83 19.32
N VAL A 160 -2.85 -7.67 19.88
CA VAL A 160 -3.31 -8.43 21.06
C VAL A 160 -3.35 -9.94 20.77
N LEU A 161 -3.67 -10.33 19.53
CA LEU A 161 -3.64 -11.73 19.09
C LEU A 161 -2.21 -12.26 18.83
N GLY A 162 -1.16 -11.43 18.94
CA GLY A 162 0.23 -11.82 18.72
C GLY A 162 0.62 -12.03 17.25
N VAL A 163 -0.23 -11.60 16.31
CA VAL A 163 -0.02 -11.79 14.85
C VAL A 163 0.78 -10.63 14.25
N THR A 164 0.73 -9.47 14.88
CA THR A 164 1.48 -8.28 14.46
C THR A 164 2.45 -7.81 15.53
N GLN A 165 3.47 -7.10 15.09
CA GLN A 165 4.45 -6.40 15.92
C GLN A 165 4.44 -4.92 15.56
N TRP A 166 4.62 -4.08 16.59
CA TRP A 166 4.68 -2.63 16.44
C TRP A 166 6.01 -2.23 15.78
N THR A 167 5.93 -1.52 14.65
CA THR A 167 7.10 -1.16 13.82
C THR A 167 7.77 0.16 14.21
N GLY A 168 7.22 0.87 15.20
CA GLY A 168 7.71 2.17 15.64
C GLY A 168 7.26 3.35 14.77
N LEU A 169 7.31 4.55 15.34
CA LEU A 169 6.84 5.78 14.68
C LEU A 169 7.69 6.17 13.46
N ALA A 170 8.97 5.77 13.44
CA ALA A 170 9.91 6.10 12.37
C ALA A 170 9.54 5.47 11.01
N ASN A 171 8.92 4.28 11.03
CA ASN A 171 8.62 3.50 9.84
C ASN A 171 7.15 3.61 9.41
N TRP A 172 6.33 4.35 10.17
CA TRP A 172 4.89 4.56 9.93
C TRP A 172 4.56 4.90 8.49
N ALA A 173 5.36 5.75 7.84
CA ALA A 173 5.01 6.37 6.55
C ALA A 173 5.14 5.40 5.37
N HIS A 174 6.01 4.39 5.49
CA HIS A 174 6.25 3.40 4.45
C HIS A 174 5.74 2.00 4.84
N LEU A 175 5.84 1.64 6.11
CA LEU A 175 5.56 0.29 6.61
C LEU A 175 4.29 0.23 7.47
N GLY A 176 3.61 1.35 7.73
CA GLY A 176 2.51 1.42 8.69
C GLY A 176 2.99 1.17 10.14
N PRO A 177 2.10 1.31 11.14
CA PRO A 177 2.41 1.12 12.56
C PRO A 177 2.50 -0.36 12.98
N PHE A 178 2.05 -1.29 12.12
CA PHE A 178 2.04 -2.72 12.42
C PHE A 178 2.65 -3.52 11.26
N SER A 179 3.61 -4.38 11.58
CA SER A 179 4.12 -5.42 10.69
C SER A 179 3.53 -6.76 11.10
N ILE A 180 3.14 -7.58 10.12
CA ILE A 180 2.66 -8.93 10.38
C ILE A 180 3.89 -9.82 10.51
N THR A 181 4.09 -10.43 11.68
CA THR A 181 5.13 -11.43 11.90
C THR A 181 4.47 -12.78 12.04
N CYS A 182 4.33 -13.40 10.89
CA CYS A 182 3.84 -14.76 10.76
C CYS A 182 4.98 -15.63 10.23
N PRO A 183 5.43 -16.65 10.98
CA PRO A 183 6.41 -17.61 10.45
C PRO A 183 5.73 -18.42 9.35
N ILE A 184 6.11 -18.17 8.10
CA ILE A 184 5.67 -18.95 6.96
C ILE A 184 6.51 -20.22 6.97
N VAL A 185 5.88 -21.36 7.23
CA VAL A 185 6.58 -22.65 7.26
C VAL A 185 6.55 -23.24 5.87
N ILE A 186 7.70 -23.22 5.19
CA ILE A 186 7.84 -23.93 3.90
C ILE A 186 8.17 -25.38 4.24
N LYS A 187 7.25 -26.33 3.99
CA LYS A 187 7.47 -27.76 4.18
C LYS A 187 7.98 -28.43 2.91
#